data_AF-A0A967K300-F1
#
_entry.id   AF-A0A967K300-F1
#
_cell.length_a   1.000
_cell.length_b   1.000
_cell.length_c   1.000
_cell.angle_alpha   90.00
_cell.angle_beta   90.00
_cell.angle_gamma   90.00
#
_symmetry.space_group_name_H-M   'P 1'
#
loop_
_entity.id
_entity.type
_entity.pdbx_description
1 polymer ?
#
loop_
_entity_poly.entity_id
_entity_poly.type
_entity_poly.pdbx_seq_one_letter_code
_entity_poly.pdbx_strand_id
1 'polypeptide(L)' 'RAVPTDSLLMLGAALEDCALTVSNDTGPLHLSVGLGTPTCGIHRRGLPHFMPPAPHCSVVAPQRDITR' A
#
# COMPACT_ATOMS: atom_id res chain seq x y z
N ARG A 1 14.58 19.48 6.25
CA ARG A 1 15.06 18.95 4.94
C ARG A 1 13.93 19.17 3.93
N ALA A 2 14.17 19.90 2.85
CA ALA A 2 13.16 20.05 1.79
C ALA A 2 13.05 18.73 1.01
N VAL A 3 11.82 18.31 0.74
CA VAL A 3 11.55 17.17 -0.13
C VAL A 3 11.47 17.70 -1.56
N PRO A 4 12.19 17.11 -2.55
CA PRO A 4 12.12 17.55 -3.93
C PRO A 4 10.68 17.52 -4.45
N THR A 5 10.29 18.50 -5.26
CA THR A 5 8.92 18.63 -5.78
C THR A 5 8.44 17.41 -6.55
N ASP A 6 9.37 16.71 -7.21
CA ASP A 6 9.05 15.53 -8.04
C ASP A 6 9.06 14.22 -7.23
N SER A 7 9.28 14.27 -5.92
CA SER A 7 9.48 13.05 -5.11
C SER A 7 8.29 12.10 -5.15
N LEU A 8 7.06 12.63 -5.26
CA LEU A 8 5.85 11.81 -5.35
C LEU A 8 5.69 11.17 -6.73
N LEU A 9 6.09 11.87 -7.79
CA LEU A 9 6.09 11.31 -9.14
C LEU A 9 7.14 10.22 -9.27
N MET A 10 8.33 10.44 -8.71
CA MET A 10 9.38 9.41 -8.67
C MET A 10 8.96 8.19 -7.85
N LEU A 11 8.29 8.39 -6.71
CA LEU A 11 7.72 7.29 -5.95
C LEU A 11 6.67 6.53 -6.76
N GLY A 12 5.76 7.24 -7.41
CA GLY A 12 4.73 6.64 -8.27
C GLY A 12 5.33 5.78 -9.37
N ALA A 13 6.30 6.31 -10.12
CA ALA A 13 7.00 5.56 -11.17
C ALA A 13 7.69 4.29 -10.64
N ALA A 14 8.29 4.36 -9.44
CA ALA A 14 8.90 3.19 -8.82
C ALA A 14 7.86 2.14 -8.39
N LEU A 15 6.69 2.57 -7.90
CA LEU A 15 5.61 1.66 -7.51
C LEU A 15 4.95 1.01 -8.72
N GLU A 16 4.78 1.74 -9.83
CA GLU A 16 4.20 1.23 -11.08
C GLU A 16 5.04 0.09 -11.70
N ASP A 17 6.37 0.15 -11.58
CA ASP A 17 7.30 -0.87 -12.12
C ASP A 17 7.44 -2.11 -11.20
N CYS A 18 6.86 -2.09 -10.00
CA CYS A 18 6.93 -3.22 -9.08
C CYS A 18 6.05 -4.39 -9.55
N ALA A 19 6.57 -5.62 -9.47
CA ALA A 19 5.76 -6.82 -9.68
C ALA A 19 4.74 -7.08 -8.55
N LEU A 20 5.03 -6.58 -7.34
CA LEU A 20 4.18 -6.63 -6.17
C LEU A 20 4.63 -5.58 -5.15
N THR A 21 3.69 -4.88 -4.53
CA THR A 21 3.92 -3.97 -3.41
C THR A 21 3.35 -4.54 -2.12
N VAL A 22 4.16 -4.58 -1.06
CA VAL A 22 3.74 -4.97 0.29
C VAL A 22 3.83 -3.74 1.19
N SER A 23 2.71 -3.29 1.74
CA SER A 23 2.66 -2.06 2.55
C SER A 23 1.64 -2.18 3.67
N ASN A 24 1.83 -1.44 4.76
CA ASN A 24 0.76 -1.17 5.71
C ASN A 24 -0.22 -0.11 5.15
N ASP A 25 -1.29 0.17 5.90
CA ASP A 25 -2.31 1.19 5.55
C ASP A 25 -1.73 2.62 5.62
N THR A 26 -1.08 3.05 4.53
CA THR A 26 -0.44 4.36 4.38
C THR A 26 -0.53 4.85 2.94
N GLY A 27 -0.17 6.11 2.69
CA GLY A 27 -0.17 6.73 1.36
C GLY A 27 0.39 5.86 0.21
N PRO A 28 1.57 5.23 0.35
CA PRO A 28 2.12 4.34 -0.66
C PRO A 28 1.21 3.16 -1.04
N LEU A 29 0.47 2.58 -0.10
CA LEU A 29 -0.50 1.52 -0.41
C LEU A 29 -1.56 2.02 -1.39
N HIS A 30 -2.13 3.20 -1.12
CA HIS A 30 -3.16 3.76 -1.99
C HIS A 30 -2.60 4.16 -3.36
N LEU A 31 -1.36 4.67 -3.41
CA LEU A 31 -0.68 4.96 -4.67
C LEU A 31 -0.48 3.70 -5.51
N SER A 32 0.05 2.63 -4.91
CA SER A 32 0.23 1.34 -5.60
C SER A 32 -1.08 0.80 -6.15
N VAL A 33 -2.15 0.85 -5.36
CA VAL A 33 -3.48 0.41 -5.81
C VAL A 33 -4.00 1.28 -6.94
N GLY A 34 -3.84 2.61 -6.83
CA GLY A 34 -4.28 3.56 -7.87
C GLY A 34 -3.52 3.42 -9.19
N LEU A 35 -2.26 2.98 -9.14
CA LEU A 35 -1.42 2.71 -10.30
C LEU A 35 -1.67 1.32 -10.91
N GLY A 36 -2.46 0.46 -10.24
CA GLY A 36 -2.75 -0.90 -10.70
C GLY A 36 -1.66 -1.92 -10.36
N THR A 37 -0.62 -1.52 -9.63
CA THR A 37 0.42 -2.43 -9.12
C THR A 37 -0.23 -3.47 -8.19
N PRO A 38 0.04 -4.78 -8.40
CA PRO A 38 -0.41 -5.81 -7.45
C PRO A 38 0.01 -5.45 -6.03
N THR A 39 -0.94 -5.43 -5.09
CA THR A 39 -0.69 -4.87 -3.75
C THR A 39 -1.20 -5.78 -2.63
N CYS A 40 -0.32 -6.11 -1.70
CA CYS A 40 -0.61 -6.80 -0.44
C CYS A 40 -0.57 -5.81 0.72
N GLY A 41 -1.75 -5.51 1.27
CA GLY A 41 -1.93 -4.59 2.38
C GLY A 41 -1.89 -5.28 3.73
N ILE A 42 -0.98 -4.91 4.62
CA ILE A 42 -0.89 -5.42 6.00
C ILE A 42 -1.72 -4.53 6.93
N HIS A 43 -2.80 -5.09 7.46
CA HIS A 43 -3.75 -4.36 8.31
C HIS A 43 -3.82 -4.97 9.70
N ARG A 44 -3.99 -4.11 10.72
CA ARG A 44 -4.45 -4.60 12.02
C ARG A 44 -5.89 -5.10 11.87
N ARG A 45 -6.28 -6.04 12.73
CA ARG A 45 -7.61 -6.65 12.72
C ARG A 45 -8.71 -5.57 12.77
N GLY A 46 -9.62 -5.62 11.80
CA GLY A 46 -10.77 -4.73 11.71
C GLY A 46 -10.56 -3.55 10.75
N LEU A 47 -11.15 -3.72 9.57
CA LEU A 47 -11.49 -2.68 8.58
C LEU A 47 -10.38 -2.23 7.61
N PRO A 48 -10.36 -2.78 6.38
CA PRO A 48 -9.80 -2.10 5.22
C PRO A 48 -10.78 -1.01 4.74
N HIS A 49 -11.25 -0.13 5.62
CA HIS A 49 -12.29 0.87 5.31
C HIS A 49 -11.84 1.87 4.23
N PHE A 50 -10.54 2.13 4.16
CA PHE A 50 -9.94 3.04 3.18
C PHE A 50 -9.20 2.31 2.06
N MET A 51 -9.27 0.98 2.03
CA MET A 51 -8.63 0.21 0.99
C MET A 51 -9.46 0.34 -0.30
N PRO A 52 -8.85 0.78 -1.41
CA PRO A 52 -9.60 0.91 -2.64
C PRO A 52 -9.98 -0.48 -3.16
N PRO A 53 -11.21 -0.69 -3.67
CA PRO A 53 -11.54 -1.92 -4.39
C PRO A 53 -10.70 -1.97 -5.67
N ALA A 54 -9.83 -2.97 -5.80
CA ALA A 54 -8.98 -3.14 -6.97
C ALA A 54 -8.75 -4.62 -7.30
N PRO A 55 -8.60 -4.98 -8.59
CA PRO A 55 -8.53 -6.37 -9.05
C PRO A 55 -7.31 -7.15 -8.55
N HIS A 56 -6.26 -6.46 -8.07
CA HIS A 56 -5.00 -7.08 -7.63
C HIS A 56 -4.65 -6.73 -6.18
N CYS A 57 -5.66 -6.55 -5.32
CA CYS A 57 -5.46 -6.16 -3.93
C CYS A 57 -5.77 -7.32 -2.97
N SER A 58 -4.84 -7.66 -2.08
CA SER A 58 -5.06 -8.60 -0.98
C SER A 58 -4.83 -7.93 0.37
N VAL A 59 -5.68 -8.24 1.35
CA VAL A 59 -5.54 -7.78 2.73
C VAL A 59 -5.06 -8.95 3.58
N VAL A 60 -3.94 -8.77 4.27
CA VAL A 60 -3.48 -9.72 5.29
C VAL A 60 -3.55 -9.08 6.68
N ALA A 61 -4.04 -9.86 7.64
CA ALA A 61 -4.07 -9.49 9.05
C ALA A 61 -3.22 -10.48 9.87
N PRO A 62 -2.53 -10.04 10.93
CA PRO A 62 -1.75 -10.93 11.75
C PRO A 62 -2.65 -11.99 12.42
N GLN A 63 -2.19 -13.23 12.42
CA GLN A 63 -2.92 -14.39 12.95
C GLN A 63 -3.21 -14.28 14.47
N ARG A 64 -2.40 -13.48 15.19
CA ARG A 64 -2.55 -13.14 16.62
C ARG A 64 -2.11 -11.69 16.85
N ASP A 65 -2.70 -11.03 17.87
CA ASP A 65 -2.31 -9.67 18.27
C ASP A 65 -0.91 -9.74 18.91
N ILE A 66 0.13 -9.25 18.23
CA ILE A 66 1.54 -9.30 18.67
C ILE A 66 1.86 -8.28 19.78
N THR A 67 0.86 -7.56 20.27
CA THR A 67 0.97 -6.57 21.35
C THR A 67 0.47 -7.09 22.70
N ARG A 68 0.25 -8.41 22.85
CA ARG A 68 -0.12 -9.06 24.11
C ARG A 68 0.85 -10.17 24.46
#